data_AF-A0A060T3D3-F1
#
_entry.id   AF-A0A060T3D3-F1
#
_cell.length_a   1.000
_cell.length_b   1.000
_cell.length_c   1.000
_cell.angle_alpha   90.00
_cell.angle_beta   90.00
_cell.angle_gamma   90.00
#
_symmetry.space_group_name_H-M   'P 1'
#
loop_
_entity.id
_entity.type
_entity.pdbx_description
1 polymer ?
#
loop_
_entity_poly.entity_id
_entity_poly.type
_entity_poly.pdbx_seq_one_letter_code
_entity_poly.pdbx_strand_id
1 'polypeptide(L)'
;MLRQAVSSARGFSRGFSSSPNRRDLFDFLRRRSIKPSQETEPVPKATKESTADVMKRAEQGQVKAPERRKLRVIGLPDEGPSWEEARNGFDLKAFPTGYVSPQLTAQSVDSALKSAYSNLWSSAPEDYLSKRLDNLNERFEFTKSVVQHLGVAIPDAVVSQLQTVGDIQAYFVDRVVGKKFNEKEPDAVYFDPAEFEGLNVRFEDAKEEKTREVKKWKELVRQAKEHDRLERARLMEEAAKSD
;
A
#
# COMPACT_ATOMS: atom_id res chain seq x y z
N MET A 1 -40.83 27.05 -2.38
CA MET A 1 -41.02 26.20 -1.18
C MET A 1 -39.65 25.86 -0.61
N LEU A 2 -39.14 26.70 0.29
CA LEU A 2 -37.97 26.38 1.12
C LEU A 2 -38.48 25.73 2.41
N ARG A 3 -37.99 24.54 2.75
CA ARG A 3 -38.12 24.00 4.11
C ARG A 3 -36.75 24.04 4.79
N GLN A 4 -36.67 24.93 5.77
CA GLN A 4 -35.76 24.86 6.90
C GLN A 4 -35.94 23.51 7.61
N ALA A 5 -34.84 22.84 7.94
CA ALA A 5 -34.81 21.82 8.98
C ALA A 5 -33.75 22.26 9.99
N VAL A 6 -34.23 22.83 11.09
CA VAL A 6 -33.47 23.14 12.30
C VAL A 6 -33.32 21.84 13.07
N SER A 7 -32.15 21.20 13.02
CA SER A 7 -31.82 20.13 13.97
C SER A 7 -31.11 20.73 15.18
N SER A 8 -31.90 20.92 16.24
CA SER A 8 -31.48 21.16 17.61
C SER A 8 -30.51 20.06 18.10
N ALA A 9 -29.21 20.30 17.98
CA ALA A 9 -28.20 19.54 18.70
C ALA A 9 -27.98 20.19 20.07
N ARG A 10 -28.56 19.60 21.11
CA ARG A 10 -28.26 19.91 22.52
C ARG A 10 -26.77 19.71 22.73
N GLY A 11 -26.05 20.80 22.97
CA GLY A 11 -24.65 20.78 23.35
C GLY A 11 -24.47 20.02 24.66
N PHE A 12 -23.93 18.81 24.57
CA PHE A 12 -23.20 18.23 25.69
C PHE A 12 -21.83 18.87 25.72
N SER A 13 -21.69 19.95 26.49
CA SER A 13 -20.39 20.42 26.95
C SER A 13 -19.77 19.33 27.82
N ARG A 14 -19.04 18.40 27.19
CA ARG A 14 -18.10 17.54 27.90
C ARG A 14 -17.01 18.46 28.42
N GLY A 15 -17.18 18.92 29.66
CA GLY A 15 -16.13 19.56 30.42
C GLY A 15 -15.00 18.56 30.62
N PHE A 16 -14.06 18.50 29.68
CA PHE A 16 -12.71 18.12 30.02
C PHE A 16 -12.28 19.06 31.15
N SER A 17 -11.78 18.52 32.26
CA SER A 17 -11.10 19.34 33.25
C SER A 17 -9.96 20.06 32.53
N SER A 18 -10.18 21.32 32.17
CA SER A 18 -9.13 22.16 31.64
C SER A 18 -8.17 22.38 32.79
N SER A 19 -7.09 21.61 32.83
CA SER A 19 -5.89 22.10 33.50
C SER A 19 -5.55 23.42 32.80
N PRO A 20 -5.46 24.56 33.50
CA PRO A 20 -5.09 25.81 32.87
C PRO A 20 -3.80 25.62 32.08
N ASN A 21 -3.81 26.05 30.82
CA ASN A 21 -2.66 26.00 29.92
C ASN A 21 -1.46 26.61 30.64
N ARG A 22 -0.50 25.76 31.04
CA ARG A 22 0.76 26.18 31.63
C ARG A 22 1.58 26.86 30.54
N ARG A 23 1.51 28.20 30.48
CA ARG A 23 2.21 28.99 29.47
C ARG A 23 3.67 29.30 29.83
N ASP A 24 4.08 29.09 31.08
CA ASP A 24 5.43 29.48 31.51
C ASP A 24 6.27 28.31 32.01
N LEU A 25 7.46 28.15 31.41
CA LEU A 25 8.50 27.18 31.77
C LEU A 25 8.97 27.34 33.24
N PHE A 26 8.75 28.51 33.84
CA PHE A 26 9.23 28.89 35.18
C PHE A 26 8.15 28.84 36.28
N ASP A 27 6.90 28.47 35.97
CA ASP A 27 5.83 28.38 36.98
C ASP A 27 6.08 27.30 38.05
N PHE A 28 6.95 26.32 37.75
CA PHE A 28 7.36 25.31 38.72
C PHE A 28 8.19 25.90 39.88
N LEU A 29 8.94 26.99 39.65
CA LEU A 29 9.78 27.61 40.68
C LEU A 29 8.96 28.48 41.65
N ARG A 30 7.89 29.12 41.17
CA ARG A 30 7.01 29.97 42.01
C ARG A 30 6.25 29.18 43.07
N ARG A 31 6.00 27.88 42.85
CA ARG A 31 5.36 27.01 43.85
C ARG A 31 6.20 26.77 45.11
N ARG A 32 7.51 27.04 45.10
CA ARG A 32 8.35 26.97 46.32
C ARG A 32 8.35 28.26 47.14
N SER A 33 7.92 29.39 46.56
CA SER A 33 7.94 30.71 47.22
C SER A 33 6.56 31.19 47.70
N ILE A 34 5.48 30.48 47.38
CA ILE A 34 4.14 30.79 47.88
C ILE A 34 4.04 30.24 49.31
N LYS A 35 3.98 31.14 50.30
CA LYS A 35 3.72 30.78 51.70
C LYS A 35 2.29 30.21 51.81
N PRO A 36 2.06 29.15 52.61
CA PRO A 36 0.84 28.33 52.57
C PRO A 36 -0.37 28.97 53.28
N SER A 37 -0.58 30.28 53.15
CA SER A 37 -1.69 30.97 53.84
C SER A 37 -2.79 31.46 52.90
N GLN A 38 -2.67 31.25 51.59
CA GLN A 38 -3.65 31.73 50.60
C GLN A 38 -3.79 30.74 49.44
N GLU A 39 -4.27 29.54 49.73
CA GLU A 39 -5.01 28.68 48.80
C GLU A 39 -5.72 27.64 49.67
N THR A 40 -7.04 27.50 49.52
CA THR A 40 -7.88 26.54 50.25
C THR A 40 -7.24 25.15 50.26
N GLU A 41 -6.81 24.71 51.45
CA GLU A 41 -6.04 23.49 51.63
C GLU A 41 -6.87 22.23 51.29
N PRO A 42 -6.43 21.35 50.37
CA PRO A 42 -6.82 19.95 50.47
C PRO A 42 -6.11 19.37 51.69
N VAL A 43 -6.89 18.97 52.69
CA VAL A 43 -6.43 18.31 53.93
C VAL A 43 -5.41 17.22 53.59
N PRO A 44 -4.14 17.32 54.03
CA PRO A 44 -3.21 16.22 53.86
C PRO A 44 -3.72 15.04 54.70
N LYS A 45 -3.98 13.89 54.07
CA LYS A 45 -4.10 12.64 54.82
C LYS A 45 -2.81 12.49 55.61
N ALA A 46 -2.90 12.56 56.93
CA ALA A 46 -1.79 12.37 57.85
C ALA A 46 -1.08 11.06 57.53
N THR A 47 0.01 11.14 56.78
CA THR A 47 0.96 10.05 56.63
C THR A 47 1.76 10.07 57.91
N LYS A 48 1.51 9.11 58.81
CA LYS A 48 2.11 9.00 60.14
C LYS A 48 3.61 8.65 60.10
N GLU A 49 4.31 8.89 58.99
CA GLU A 49 5.68 8.42 58.80
C GLU A 49 6.60 9.60 58.52
N SER A 50 7.61 9.76 59.37
CA SER A 50 8.70 10.71 59.21
C SER A 50 9.44 10.43 57.90
N THR A 51 9.86 11.48 57.20
CA THR A 51 10.67 11.38 55.97
C THR A 51 11.96 10.59 56.17
N ALA A 52 12.52 10.58 57.39
CA ALA A 52 13.69 9.77 57.73
C ALA A 52 13.38 8.26 57.74
N ASP A 53 12.17 7.87 58.14
CA ASP A 53 11.75 6.46 58.19
C ASP A 53 11.43 5.92 56.78
N VAL A 54 10.89 6.78 55.91
CA VAL A 54 10.67 6.46 54.49
C VAL A 54 12.00 6.27 53.76
N MET A 55 13.02 7.10 54.07
CA MET A 55 14.37 6.95 53.51
C MET A 55 15.04 5.65 53.97
N LYS A 56 14.96 5.31 55.26
CA LYS A 56 15.49 4.04 55.77
C LYS A 56 14.82 2.82 55.15
N ARG A 57 13.50 2.84 54.93
CA ARG A 57 12.79 1.75 54.22
C ARG A 57 13.16 1.65 52.74
N ALA A 58 13.45 2.76 52.09
CA ALA A 58 13.93 2.77 50.72
C ALA A 58 15.34 2.17 50.61
N GLU A 59 16.24 2.51 51.56
CA GLU A 59 17.59 1.92 51.66
C GLU A 59 17.55 0.42 51.97
N GLN A 60 16.56 -0.05 52.75
CA GLN A 60 16.30 -1.46 53.02
C GLN A 60 15.62 -2.21 51.87
N GLY A 61 15.38 -1.55 50.71
CA GLY A 61 14.79 -2.17 49.52
C GLY A 61 13.31 -2.53 49.64
N GLN A 62 12.62 -2.09 50.70
CA GLN A 62 11.20 -2.42 50.94
C GLN A 62 10.23 -1.51 50.17
N VAL A 63 10.72 -0.45 49.53
CA VAL A 63 9.90 0.43 48.70
C VAL A 63 9.86 -0.12 47.28
N LYS A 64 8.81 -0.87 46.96
CA LYS A 64 8.52 -1.27 45.58
C LYS A 64 8.20 -0.02 44.76
N ALA A 65 8.97 0.21 43.69
CA ALA A 65 8.69 1.29 42.76
C ALA A 65 7.24 1.15 42.25
N PRO A 66 6.46 2.24 42.16
CA PRO A 66 5.10 2.17 41.66
C PRO A 66 5.13 1.60 40.24
N GLU A 67 4.47 0.47 40.04
CA GLU A 67 4.34 -0.14 38.72
C GLU A 67 3.72 0.88 37.77
N ARG A 68 4.46 1.24 36.72
CA ARG A 68 3.95 2.11 35.66
C ARG A 68 2.82 1.37 34.98
N ARG A 69 1.57 1.73 35.30
CA ARG A 69 0.39 1.23 34.60
C ARG A 69 0.48 1.68 33.15
N LYS A 70 0.81 0.74 32.25
CA LYS A 70 0.75 0.99 30.80
C LYS A 70 -0.72 1.26 30.46
N LEU A 71 -1.02 2.49 30.08
CA LEU A 71 -2.35 2.85 29.58
C LEU A 71 -2.56 2.10 28.27
N ARG A 72 -3.68 1.37 28.17
CA ARG A 72 -4.12 0.82 26.89
C ARG A 72 -4.68 1.98 26.08
N VAL A 73 -4.10 2.24 24.92
CA VAL A 73 -4.73 3.13 23.93
C VAL A 73 -5.94 2.37 23.40
N ILE A 74 -7.13 2.91 23.64
CA ILE A 74 -8.38 2.38 23.11
C ILE A 74 -8.69 3.20 21.86
N GLY A 75 -8.67 2.55 20.69
CA GLY A 75 -8.87 3.16 19.39
C GLY A 75 -7.83 2.70 18.38
N LEU A 76 -8.22 2.59 17.12
CA LEU A 76 -7.25 2.43 16.02
C LEU A 76 -6.53 3.77 15.83
N PRO A 77 -5.23 3.76 15.46
CA PRO A 77 -4.59 4.98 14.97
C PRO A 77 -5.41 5.55 13.81
N ASP A 78 -5.36 6.87 13.63
CA ASP A 78 -5.97 7.54 12.47
C ASP A 78 -5.19 7.11 11.22
N GLU A 79 -5.62 6.00 10.63
CA GLU A 79 -5.29 5.60 9.28
C GLU A 79 -6.07 6.59 8.41
N GLY A 80 -5.42 7.68 7.99
CA GLY A 80 -6.06 8.70 7.15
C GLY A 80 -6.79 8.09 5.94
N PRO A 81 -7.57 8.90 5.19
CA PRO A 81 -8.51 8.37 4.21
C PRO A 81 -7.84 7.37 3.28
N SER A 82 -8.48 6.22 3.09
CA SER A 82 -7.99 5.20 2.16
C SER A 82 -7.82 5.82 0.77
N TRP A 83 -6.92 5.27 -0.05
CA TRP A 83 -6.77 5.77 -1.43
C TRP A 83 -8.11 5.78 -2.19
N GLU A 84 -9.01 4.84 -1.88
CA GLU A 84 -10.35 4.75 -2.47
C GLU A 84 -11.23 5.93 -2.09
N GLU A 85 -11.18 6.36 -0.83
CA GLU A 85 -11.86 7.57 -0.34
C GLU A 85 -11.23 8.84 -0.93
N ALA A 86 -9.90 8.90 -0.98
CA ALA A 86 -9.17 10.00 -1.60
C ALA A 86 -9.46 10.12 -3.11
N ARG A 87 -9.73 8.99 -3.78
CA ARG A 87 -10.11 8.95 -5.20
C ARG A 87 -11.49 9.56 -5.45
N ASN A 88 -12.35 9.73 -4.44
CA ASN A 88 -13.63 10.43 -4.55
C ASN A 88 -14.48 10.04 -5.79
N GLY A 89 -14.49 8.76 -6.14
CA GLY A 89 -15.24 8.24 -7.30
C GLY A 89 -14.66 8.58 -8.69
N PHE A 90 -13.45 9.17 -8.79
CA PHE A 90 -12.80 9.36 -10.09
C PHE A 90 -12.36 8.02 -10.70
N ASP A 91 -12.83 7.73 -11.91
CA ASP A 91 -12.36 6.60 -12.71
C ASP A 91 -11.41 7.10 -13.80
N LEU A 92 -10.11 7.03 -13.52
CA LEU A 92 -9.06 7.46 -14.44
C LEU A 92 -8.65 6.28 -15.31
N LYS A 93 -9.04 6.30 -16.59
CA LYS A 93 -8.45 5.43 -17.60
C LYS A 93 -7.03 5.90 -17.89
N ALA A 94 -6.07 5.32 -17.19
CA ALA A 94 -4.66 5.63 -17.39
C ALA A 94 -4.24 5.25 -18.82
N PHE A 95 -3.51 6.16 -19.49
CA PHE A 95 -2.83 5.82 -20.72
C PHE A 95 -1.66 4.88 -20.39
N PRO A 96 -1.40 3.84 -21.19
CA PRO A 96 -0.31 2.91 -20.92
C PRO A 96 1.04 3.64 -20.91
N THR A 97 1.88 3.28 -19.95
CA THR A 97 3.23 3.86 -19.78
C THR A 97 4.34 2.84 -19.99
N GLY A 98 4.03 1.54 -19.95
CA GLY A 98 5.01 0.48 -20.17
C GLY A 98 5.38 0.36 -21.64
N TYR A 99 6.68 0.16 -21.93
CA TYR A 99 7.20 -0.01 -23.30
C TYR A 99 7.38 -1.47 -23.71
N VAL A 100 7.37 -2.40 -22.76
CA VAL A 100 7.51 -3.84 -23.00
C VAL A 100 6.40 -4.60 -22.28
N SER A 101 6.01 -5.76 -22.82
CA SER A 101 4.97 -6.58 -22.22
C SER A 101 5.29 -8.08 -22.36
N PRO A 102 5.68 -8.75 -21.27
CA PRO A 102 5.97 -10.19 -21.28
C PRO A 102 4.78 -11.07 -21.62
N GLN A 103 3.56 -10.60 -21.35
CA GLN A 103 2.32 -11.37 -21.55
C GLN A 103 1.74 -11.22 -22.96
N LEU A 104 2.26 -10.28 -23.74
CA LEU A 104 1.77 -10.01 -25.08
C LEU A 104 2.23 -11.10 -26.05
N THR A 105 1.35 -11.53 -26.96
CA THR A 105 1.66 -12.52 -27.99
C THR A 105 1.65 -11.87 -29.39
N ALA A 106 2.40 -12.41 -30.34
CA ALA A 106 2.39 -11.91 -31.72
C ALA A 106 0.98 -11.91 -32.34
N GLN A 107 0.17 -12.92 -32.03
CA GLN A 107 -1.23 -12.99 -32.48
C GLN A 107 -2.10 -11.85 -31.92
N SER A 108 -1.84 -11.42 -30.68
CA SER A 108 -2.54 -10.27 -30.08
C SER A 108 -2.14 -8.94 -30.73
N VAL A 109 -0.90 -8.82 -31.18
CA VAL A 109 -0.42 -7.66 -31.95
C VAL A 109 -1.15 -7.60 -33.29
N ASP A 110 -1.20 -8.71 -34.02
CA ASP A 110 -1.86 -8.78 -35.32
C ASP A 110 -3.36 -8.47 -35.23
N SER A 111 -4.03 -8.99 -34.19
CA SER A 111 -5.46 -8.71 -33.99
C SER A 111 -5.72 -7.25 -33.63
N ALA A 112 -4.85 -6.63 -32.83
CA ALA A 112 -4.93 -5.21 -32.50
C ALA A 112 -4.68 -4.33 -33.73
N LEU A 113 -3.68 -4.66 -34.56
CA LEU A 113 -3.39 -3.93 -35.79
C LEU A 113 -4.56 -4.01 -36.78
N LYS A 114 -5.14 -5.20 -36.98
CA LYS A 114 -6.32 -5.38 -37.83
C LYS A 114 -7.52 -4.61 -37.31
N SER A 115 -7.75 -4.62 -35.99
CA SER A 115 -8.83 -3.87 -35.36
C SER A 115 -8.64 -2.36 -35.54
N ALA A 116 -7.46 -1.83 -35.22
CA ALA A 116 -7.11 -0.43 -35.43
C ALA A 116 -7.24 -0.01 -36.90
N TYR A 117 -6.85 -0.89 -37.83
CA TYR A 117 -6.96 -0.63 -39.27
C TYR A 117 -8.42 -0.54 -39.71
N SER A 118 -9.25 -1.50 -39.27
CA SER A 118 -10.68 -1.50 -39.59
C SER A 118 -11.42 -0.28 -39.04
N ASN A 119 -10.98 0.26 -37.90
CA ASN A 119 -11.56 1.44 -37.29
C ASN A 119 -11.26 2.73 -38.08
N LEU A 120 -10.09 2.85 -38.70
CA LEU A 120 -9.72 4.04 -39.48
C LEU A 120 -10.14 3.97 -40.96
N TRP A 121 -9.99 2.81 -41.60
CA TRP A 121 -10.16 2.67 -43.06
C TRP A 121 -11.26 1.69 -43.47
N SER A 122 -12.15 1.31 -42.56
CA SER A 122 -13.41 0.57 -42.79
C SER A 122 -13.30 -0.88 -43.32
N SER A 123 -12.16 -1.32 -43.84
CA SER A 123 -11.88 -2.72 -44.17
C SER A 123 -10.38 -3.00 -44.28
N ALA A 124 -9.87 -4.01 -43.58
CA ALA A 124 -8.47 -4.44 -43.70
C ALA A 124 -8.27 -5.33 -44.94
N PRO A 125 -7.53 -4.88 -45.98
CA PRO A 125 -7.14 -5.75 -47.08
C PRO A 125 -6.16 -6.82 -46.59
N GLU A 126 -5.96 -7.89 -47.37
CA GLU A 126 -4.97 -8.94 -47.03
C GLU A 126 -3.56 -8.38 -46.85
N ASP A 127 -3.21 -7.33 -47.61
CA ASP A 127 -1.91 -6.64 -47.55
C ASP A 127 -1.97 -5.31 -46.77
N TYR A 128 -2.66 -5.29 -45.63
CA TYR A 128 -2.76 -4.08 -44.80
C TYR A 128 -1.40 -3.63 -44.21
N LEU A 129 -0.41 -4.53 -44.17
CA LEU A 129 0.93 -4.25 -43.63
C LEU A 129 1.73 -3.30 -44.53
N SER A 130 1.53 -3.35 -45.84
CA SER A 130 2.22 -2.47 -46.80
C SER A 130 1.68 -1.03 -46.82
N LYS A 131 0.58 -0.76 -46.09
CA LYS A 131 -0.03 0.57 -46.01
C LYS A 131 0.96 1.56 -45.40
N ARG A 132 1.26 2.59 -46.20
CA ARG A 132 2.02 3.77 -45.74
C ARG A 132 1.16 4.71 -44.92
N LEU A 133 1.76 5.27 -43.89
CA LEU A 133 1.16 6.20 -42.93
C LEU A 133 1.69 7.63 -43.17
N ASP A 134 1.65 8.11 -44.41
CA ASP A 134 2.25 9.41 -44.77
C ASP A 134 1.52 10.60 -44.13
N ASN A 135 0.21 10.48 -43.89
CA ASN A 135 -0.58 11.48 -43.17
C ASN A 135 -0.31 11.39 -41.67
N LEU A 136 0.20 12.48 -41.09
CA LEU A 136 0.56 12.56 -39.67
C LEU A 136 -0.63 12.30 -38.73
N ASN A 137 -1.82 12.82 -39.08
CA ASN A 137 -3.01 12.64 -38.24
C ASN A 137 -3.45 11.17 -38.25
N GLU A 138 -3.49 10.53 -39.41
CA GLU A 138 -3.82 9.11 -39.54
C GLU A 138 -2.78 8.24 -38.81
N ARG A 139 -1.50 8.57 -38.94
CA ARG A 139 -0.41 7.87 -38.23
C ARG A 139 -0.60 7.96 -36.72
N PHE A 140 -0.91 9.14 -36.21
CA PHE A 140 -1.10 9.37 -34.79
C PHE A 140 -2.36 8.65 -34.27
N GLU A 141 -3.48 8.74 -34.98
CA GLU A 141 -4.72 8.07 -34.57
C GLU A 141 -4.58 6.54 -34.61
N PHE A 142 -3.93 6.01 -35.65
CA PHE A 142 -3.65 4.59 -35.77
C PHE A 142 -2.74 4.10 -34.64
N THR A 143 -1.58 4.74 -34.44
CA THR A 143 -0.64 4.33 -33.37
C THR A 143 -1.28 4.46 -31.99
N LYS A 144 -2.07 5.51 -31.75
CA LYS A 144 -2.84 5.67 -30.50
C LYS A 144 -3.84 4.53 -30.29
N SER A 145 -4.59 4.13 -31.32
CA SER A 145 -5.55 3.02 -31.22
C SER A 145 -4.86 1.70 -30.89
N VAL A 146 -3.73 1.41 -31.54
CA VAL A 146 -2.91 0.22 -31.29
C VAL A 146 -2.38 0.20 -29.84
N VAL A 147 -1.83 1.33 -29.37
CA VAL A 147 -1.33 1.49 -28.00
C VAL A 147 -2.44 1.27 -26.97
N GLN A 148 -3.64 1.81 -27.22
CA GLN A 148 -4.80 1.61 -26.34
C GLN A 148 -5.27 0.16 -26.29
N HIS A 149 -5.24 -0.55 -27.42
CA HIS A 149 -5.62 -1.95 -27.49
C HIS A 149 -4.61 -2.88 -26.81
N LEU A 150 -3.31 -2.64 -27.01
CA LEU A 150 -2.24 -3.49 -26.49
C LEU A 150 -1.88 -3.14 -25.03
N GLY A 151 -2.19 -1.92 -24.59
CA GLY A 151 -1.77 -1.43 -23.27
C GLY A 151 -0.26 -1.21 -23.16
N VAL A 152 0.43 -0.98 -24.29
CA VAL A 152 1.87 -0.74 -24.35
C VAL A 152 2.15 0.53 -25.15
N ALA A 153 2.93 1.44 -24.57
CA ALA A 153 3.35 2.67 -25.20
C ALA A 153 4.48 2.44 -26.22
N ILE A 154 4.47 3.24 -27.30
CA ILE A 154 5.56 3.31 -28.27
C ILE A 154 6.35 4.59 -27.98
N PRO A 155 7.68 4.56 -27.84
CA PRO A 155 8.47 5.77 -27.68
C PRO A 155 8.36 6.70 -28.89
N ASP A 156 8.25 8.01 -28.67
CA ASP A 156 8.11 9.01 -29.74
C ASP A 156 9.24 8.94 -30.78
N ALA A 157 10.46 8.61 -30.33
CA ALA A 157 11.60 8.39 -31.22
C ALA A 157 11.33 7.29 -32.25
N VAL A 158 10.66 6.21 -31.82
CA VAL A 158 10.26 5.11 -32.70
C VAL A 158 9.11 5.56 -33.59
N VAL A 159 8.08 6.22 -33.05
CA VAL A 159 6.92 6.72 -33.84
C VAL A 159 7.35 7.58 -35.03
N SER A 160 8.42 8.39 -34.86
CA SER A 160 8.98 9.20 -35.94
C SER A 160 9.59 8.39 -37.10
N GLN A 161 10.06 7.16 -36.83
CA GLN A 161 10.72 6.28 -37.79
C GLN A 161 9.73 5.33 -38.49
N LEU A 162 8.56 5.09 -37.91
CA LEU A 162 7.54 4.18 -38.45
C LEU A 162 6.89 4.81 -39.70
N GLN A 163 7.03 4.16 -40.85
CA GLN A 163 6.46 4.62 -42.12
C GLN A 163 5.27 3.78 -42.57
N THR A 164 5.27 2.50 -42.22
CA THR A 164 4.25 1.52 -42.61
C THR A 164 3.63 0.83 -41.41
N VAL A 165 2.46 0.21 -41.61
CA VAL A 165 1.84 -0.66 -40.60
C VAL A 165 2.73 -1.87 -40.29
N GLY A 166 3.44 -2.39 -41.30
CA GLY A 166 4.43 -3.45 -41.13
C GLY A 166 5.58 -3.07 -40.20
N ASP A 167 6.07 -1.83 -40.25
CA ASP A 167 7.12 -1.35 -39.33
C ASP A 167 6.65 -1.40 -37.87
N ILE A 168 5.36 -1.06 -37.64
CA ILE A 168 4.76 -1.10 -36.31
C ILE A 168 4.67 -2.55 -35.82
N GLN A 169 4.22 -3.46 -36.68
CA GLN A 169 4.17 -4.89 -36.36
C GLN A 169 5.56 -5.43 -35.99
N ALA A 170 6.56 -5.16 -36.84
CA ALA A 170 7.94 -5.58 -36.61
C ALA A 170 8.48 -5.03 -35.29
N TYR A 171 8.23 -3.75 -34.98
CA TYR A 171 8.62 -3.16 -33.70
C TYR A 171 8.03 -3.92 -32.51
N PHE A 172 6.71 -4.18 -32.52
CA PHE A 172 6.08 -4.90 -31.41
C PHE A 172 6.58 -6.34 -31.28
N VAL A 173 6.70 -7.07 -32.39
CA VAL A 173 7.17 -8.46 -32.38
C VAL A 173 8.62 -8.55 -31.90
N ASP A 174 9.50 -7.67 -32.36
CA ASP A 174 10.94 -7.76 -32.06
C ASP A 174 11.32 -7.17 -30.71
N ARG A 175 10.68 -6.06 -30.31
CA ARG A 175 11.12 -5.25 -29.16
C ARG A 175 10.18 -5.32 -27.96
N VAL A 176 8.93 -5.71 -28.13
CA VAL A 176 7.91 -5.64 -27.07
C VAL A 176 7.48 -7.02 -26.59
N VAL A 177 7.11 -7.90 -27.53
CA VAL A 177 6.53 -9.22 -27.25
C VAL A 177 7.51 -10.09 -26.48
N GLY A 178 7.08 -10.61 -25.33
CA GLY A 178 7.88 -11.51 -24.50
C GLY A 178 9.11 -10.87 -23.85
N LYS A 179 9.36 -9.57 -24.05
CA LYS A 179 10.52 -8.88 -23.49
C LYS A 179 10.21 -8.35 -22.08
N LYS A 180 11.20 -8.46 -21.20
CA LYS A 180 11.22 -7.86 -19.86
C LYS A 180 12.25 -6.73 -19.86
N PHE A 181 11.93 -5.64 -19.20
CA PHE A 181 12.83 -4.51 -19.02
C PHE A 181 12.68 -3.95 -17.61
N ASN A 182 13.80 -3.75 -16.93
CA ASN A 182 13.85 -3.13 -15.62
C ASN A 182 14.75 -1.89 -15.71
N GLU A 183 14.17 -0.71 -15.51
CA GLU A 183 14.91 0.56 -15.59
C GLU A 183 16.05 0.65 -14.57
N LYS A 184 15.93 -0.05 -13.43
CA LYS A 184 16.97 -0.09 -12.39
C LYS A 184 18.17 -0.94 -12.80
N GLU A 185 17.98 -1.87 -13.72
CA GLU A 185 18.97 -2.87 -14.13
C GLU A 185 18.94 -2.96 -15.67
N PRO A 186 19.43 -1.93 -16.39
CA PRO A 186 19.35 -1.87 -17.85
C PRO A 186 20.14 -2.98 -18.54
N ASP A 187 21.22 -3.44 -17.91
CA ASP A 187 22.09 -4.51 -18.42
C ASP A 187 21.60 -5.91 -18.04
N ALA A 188 20.41 -6.04 -17.45
CA ALA A 188 19.85 -7.33 -17.09
C ALA A 188 19.55 -8.18 -18.32
N VAL A 189 20.07 -9.40 -18.33
CA VAL A 189 19.80 -10.40 -19.37
C VAL A 189 18.68 -11.31 -18.87
N TYR A 190 17.57 -11.34 -19.60
CA TYR A 190 16.44 -12.22 -19.33
C TYR A 190 16.49 -13.41 -20.29
N PHE A 191 16.68 -14.61 -19.74
CA PHE A 191 16.62 -15.85 -20.48
C PHE A 191 15.18 -16.39 -20.51
N ASP A 192 14.76 -16.90 -21.66
CA ASP A 192 13.52 -17.66 -21.77
C ASP A 192 13.83 -19.14 -21.46
N PRO A 193 13.23 -19.75 -20.43
CA PRO A 193 13.46 -21.16 -20.11
C PRO A 193 13.19 -22.10 -21.28
N ALA A 194 12.25 -21.74 -22.18
CA ALA A 194 11.91 -22.54 -23.36
C ALA A 194 13.09 -22.72 -24.32
N GLU A 195 14.00 -21.73 -24.41
CA GLU A 195 15.19 -21.82 -25.28
C GLU A 195 16.21 -22.85 -24.78
N PHE A 196 16.11 -23.26 -23.52
CA PHE A 196 17.04 -24.19 -22.88
C PHE A 196 16.41 -25.55 -22.54
N GLU A 197 15.18 -25.80 -22.98
CA GLU A 197 14.55 -27.12 -22.85
C GLU A 197 15.36 -28.18 -23.61
N GLY A 198 15.77 -29.25 -22.90
CA GLY A 198 16.62 -30.31 -23.46
C GLY A 198 18.12 -30.14 -23.20
N LEU A 199 18.54 -29.02 -22.60
CA LEU A 199 19.90 -28.84 -22.07
C LEU A 199 19.93 -29.20 -20.58
N ASN A 200 21.12 -29.55 -20.06
CA ASN A 200 21.35 -29.77 -18.63
C ASN A 200 21.43 -28.46 -17.82
N VAL A 201 20.82 -27.38 -18.31
CA VAL A 201 20.86 -26.05 -17.69
C VAL A 201 19.48 -25.75 -17.12
N ARG A 202 19.44 -25.34 -15.85
CA ARG A 202 18.23 -24.91 -15.16
C ARG A 202 18.43 -23.50 -14.64
N PHE A 203 17.46 -22.62 -14.89
CA PHE A 203 17.44 -21.27 -14.36
C PHE A 203 16.53 -21.24 -13.14
N GLU A 204 17.06 -20.76 -12.01
CA GLU A 204 16.32 -20.56 -10.78
C GLU A 204 16.45 -19.09 -10.36
N ASP A 205 15.33 -18.40 -10.19
CA ASP A 205 15.31 -17.09 -9.56
C ASP A 205 15.36 -17.27 -8.05
N ALA A 206 16.58 -17.33 -7.52
CA ALA A 206 16.85 -17.57 -6.11
C ALA A 206 16.16 -16.55 -5.18
N LYS A 207 15.90 -15.32 -5.66
CA LYS A 207 15.27 -14.28 -4.86
C LYS A 207 13.75 -14.51 -4.81
N GLU A 208 13.12 -14.72 -5.96
CA GLU A 208 11.69 -15.00 -5.99
C GLU A 208 11.34 -16.29 -5.23
N GLU A 209 12.11 -17.36 -5.44
CA GLU A 209 11.89 -18.64 -4.76
C GLU A 209 11.95 -18.49 -3.24
N LYS A 210 13.01 -17.87 -2.72
CA LYS A 210 13.15 -17.58 -1.29
C LYS A 210 11.96 -16.77 -0.73
N THR A 211 11.48 -15.77 -1.48
CA THR A 211 10.31 -15.00 -1.01
C THR A 211 9.02 -15.83 -1.01
N ARG A 212 8.82 -16.70 -2.01
CA ARG A 212 7.66 -17.60 -2.09
C ARG A 212 7.69 -18.63 -0.98
N GLU A 213 8.84 -19.24 -0.71
CA GLU A 213 9.04 -20.20 0.37
C GLU A 213 8.77 -19.56 1.73
N VAL A 214 9.31 -18.38 2.00
CA VAL A 214 9.08 -17.68 3.28
C VAL A 214 7.60 -17.33 3.47
N LYS A 215 6.90 -16.90 2.40
CA LYS A 215 5.45 -16.64 2.46
C LYS A 215 4.66 -17.91 2.75
N LYS A 216 4.96 -18.99 2.01
CA LYS A 216 4.32 -20.30 2.19
C LYS A 216 4.54 -20.84 3.61
N TRP A 217 5.77 -20.74 4.11
CA TRP A 217 6.12 -21.12 5.47
C TRP A 217 5.33 -20.34 6.51
N LYS A 218 5.28 -19.01 6.39
CA LYS A 218 4.50 -18.16 7.31
C LYS A 218 3.02 -18.53 7.33
N GLU A 219 2.45 -18.82 6.17
CA GLU A 219 1.06 -19.23 6.05
C GLU A 219 0.80 -20.59 6.69
N LEU A 220 1.68 -21.57 6.47
CA LEU A 220 1.59 -22.88 7.13
C LEU A 220 1.72 -22.77 8.66
N VAL A 221 2.63 -21.93 9.15
CA VAL A 221 2.79 -21.68 10.59
C VAL A 221 1.56 -20.99 11.17
N ARG A 222 0.92 -20.06 10.42
CA ARG A 222 -0.32 -19.42 10.83
C ARG A 222 -1.44 -20.44 10.96
N GLN A 223 -1.63 -21.29 9.94
CA GLN A 223 -2.64 -22.34 9.93
C GLN A 223 -2.44 -23.36 11.07
N ALA A 224 -1.19 -23.79 11.31
CA ALA A 224 -0.87 -24.69 12.41
C ALA A 224 -1.21 -24.07 13.78
N LYS A 225 -0.89 -22.79 14.00
CA LYS A 225 -1.23 -22.08 15.24
C LYS A 225 -2.74 -21.91 15.44
N GLU A 226 -3.48 -21.66 14.36
CA GLU A 226 -4.94 -21.58 14.42
C GLU A 226 -5.57 -22.93 14.77
N HIS A 227 -5.07 -24.01 14.15
CA HIS A 227 -5.49 -25.37 14.46
C HIS A 227 -5.19 -25.74 15.93
N ASP A 228 -3.97 -25.51 16.40
CA ASP A 228 -3.58 -25.76 17.80
C ASP A 228 -4.44 -24.96 18.79
N ARG A 229 -4.81 -23.72 18.44
CA ARG A 229 -5.67 -22.88 19.27
C ARG A 229 -7.09 -23.43 19.34
N LEU A 230 -7.63 -23.92 18.22
CA LEU A 230 -8.96 -24.53 18.16
C LEU A 230 -9.01 -25.84 18.96
N GLU A 231 -8.02 -26.71 18.80
CA GLU A 231 -7.90 -27.95 19.57
C GLU A 231 -7.82 -27.68 21.08
N ARG A 232 -6.99 -26.71 21.49
CA ARG A 232 -6.90 -26.31 22.91
C ARG A 232 -8.22 -25.74 23.43
N ALA A 233 -8.91 -24.93 22.64
CA ALA A 233 -10.21 -24.39 23.03
C ALA A 233 -11.25 -25.50 23.20
N ARG A 234 -11.26 -26.48 22.28
CA ARG A 234 -12.13 -27.65 22.36
C ARG A 234 -11.87 -28.50 23.60
N LEU A 235 -10.60 -28.82 23.88
CA LEU A 235 -10.22 -29.60 25.08
C LEU A 235 -10.60 -28.88 26.38
N MET A 236 -10.42 -27.55 26.43
CA MET A 236 -10.83 -26.73 27.58
C MET A 236 -12.36 -26.72 27.76
N GLU A 237 -13.13 -26.70 26.67
CA GLU A 237 -14.59 -26.77 26.73
C GLU A 237 -15.09 -28.16 27.14
N GLU A 238 -14.46 -29.23 26.67
CA GLU A 238 -14.76 -30.61 27.09
C GLU A 238 -14.44 -30.79 28.60
N ALA A 239 -13.29 -30.29 29.07
CA ALA A 239 -12.93 -30.32 30.49
C ALA A 239 -13.90 -29.50 31.35
N ALA A 240 -14.33 -28.32 30.89
CA ALA A 240 -15.30 -27.49 31.60
C ALA A 240 -16.72 -28.08 31.64
N LYS A 241 -17.04 -29.04 30.78
CA LYS A 241 -18.33 -29.78 30.78
C LYS A 241 -18.30 -31.02 31.66
N SER A 242 -17.10 -31.55 31.97
CA SER A 242 -16.94 -32.73 32.82
C SER A 242 -16.86 -32.43 34.31
N ASP A 243 -16.59 -31.18 34.68
CA ASP A 243 -16.65 -30.64 36.05
C ASP A 243 -18.05 -30.09 36.38
#